data_AF-A0A7J5BQ51-F1
#
_entry.id   AF-A0A7J5BQ51-F1
#
_cell.length_a   1.000
_cell.length_b   1.000
_cell.length_c   1.000
_cell.angle_alpha   90.00
_cell.angle_beta   90.00
_cell.angle_gamma   90.00
#
_symmetry.space_group_name_H-M   'P 1'
#
loop_
_entity.id
_entity.type
_entity.pdbx_description
1 polymer ?
#
loop_
_entity_poly.entity_id
_entity_poly.type
_entity_poly.pdbx_seq_one_letter_code
_entity_poly.pdbx_strand_id
1 'polypeptide(L)'
;MSRPQVFTEDLYAVLGVPQGASEDELRRAGRSRQRETHPDYGGDAADFVKVRLALEVLTDPQLRAQHDEWLAGSRTARRSGSRLRAQQRTPRRPAPRTPAGARTPTATPQYTAEPPPPDRIPKPRIDLDRMAWARTAWAPRPTQWPPATAALPPLAPRELALVVGYALVLVIGTLLFVLPSALVGPPADGRTGVLYVGVVCFLLLSLGWAVPCVLVRARALSRVLNIVSVVVAGFVAVVYGVIALIAVTVGQGGPALAAFLGFVVCLLTALLSVLVWTGLAGRARAFLQEVLLVRLANASAPRVDDPTRVFGAPAQSTMGGTTGISPSVNPMRAVMAQRIVGPALAELLRIPGVRIVHGLRAPGGAPGVVAHAVVAGRRIAFIDDELWLPGTYSIGQDGGIRRDGEAIRTAATEFPHAVEAYHRLFGEVALVRGWITIVPERDGPLDVDGGLTWERARLATLESMLREVGDWLAQDGERVDRLLLRDLLRHRA
;
A
#
# COMPACT_ATOMS: atom_id res chain seq x y z
N MET A 1 24.98 -3.18 15.43
CA MET A 1 24.21 -4.40 15.73
C MET A 1 22.75 -4.14 15.35
N SER A 2 22.29 -4.74 14.24
CA SER A 2 20.92 -4.56 13.75
C SER A 2 19.94 -5.28 14.69
N ARG A 3 18.85 -4.61 15.10
CA ARG A 3 17.79 -5.22 15.91
C ARG A 3 17.21 -6.44 15.15
N PRO A 4 17.05 -7.61 15.78
CA PRO A 4 16.40 -8.75 15.14
C PRO A 4 14.95 -8.36 14.78
N GLN A 5 14.58 -8.55 13.51
CA GLN A 5 13.20 -8.31 13.08
C GLN A 5 12.29 -9.36 13.71
N VAL A 6 11.18 -8.92 14.31
CA VAL A 6 10.18 -9.80 14.92
C VAL A 6 9.14 -10.15 13.86
N PHE A 7 9.14 -11.41 13.42
CA PHE A 7 8.13 -11.94 12.50
C PHE A 7 6.98 -12.59 13.28
N THR A 8 5.75 -12.43 12.80
CA THR A 8 4.53 -12.93 13.47
C THR A 8 3.77 -14.00 12.68
N GLU A 9 4.04 -14.14 11.38
CA GLU A 9 3.38 -15.09 10.49
C GLU A 9 4.34 -15.58 9.39
N ASP A 10 4.02 -16.70 8.76
CA ASP A 10 4.80 -17.25 7.64
C ASP A 10 4.58 -16.42 6.39
N LEU A 11 5.58 -15.63 6.01
CA LEU A 11 5.51 -14.73 4.86
C LEU A 11 5.37 -15.48 3.53
N TYR A 12 5.82 -16.75 3.43
CA TYR A 12 5.59 -17.57 2.24
C TYR A 12 4.11 -17.93 2.09
N ALA A 13 3.45 -18.23 3.21
CA ALA A 13 2.01 -18.49 3.23
C ALA A 13 1.19 -17.24 2.91
N VAL A 14 1.65 -16.05 3.31
CA VAL A 14 1.02 -14.77 2.94
C VAL A 14 1.03 -14.59 1.42
N LEU A 15 2.19 -14.84 0.77
CA LEU A 15 2.31 -14.78 -0.69
C LEU A 15 1.66 -15.96 -1.42
N GLY A 16 1.33 -17.05 -0.73
CA GLY A 16 0.77 -18.26 -1.32
C GLY A 16 1.79 -19.08 -2.11
N VAL A 17 3.07 -19.03 -1.72
CA VAL A 17 4.19 -19.69 -2.42
C VAL A 17 4.93 -20.67 -1.52
N PRO A 18 5.61 -21.69 -2.08
CA PRO A 18 6.45 -22.58 -1.28
C PRO A 18 7.73 -21.86 -0.80
N GLN A 19 8.32 -22.32 0.31
CA GLN A 19 9.58 -21.77 0.86
C GLN A 19 10.76 -21.85 -0.13
N GLY A 20 10.74 -22.86 -1.01
CA GLY A 20 11.71 -23.04 -2.09
C GLY A 20 11.45 -22.18 -3.33
N ALA A 21 10.48 -21.28 -3.30
CA ALA A 21 10.17 -20.39 -4.41
C ALA A 21 11.40 -19.57 -4.82
N SER A 22 11.65 -19.55 -6.12
CA SER A 22 12.63 -18.67 -6.74
C SER A 22 12.26 -17.21 -6.50
N GLU A 23 13.25 -16.32 -6.59
CA GLU A 23 13.02 -14.87 -6.43
C GLU A 23 11.98 -14.34 -7.44
N ASP A 24 11.97 -14.88 -8.66
CA ASP A 24 11.00 -14.53 -9.69
C ASP A 24 9.58 -15.02 -9.39
N GLU A 25 9.44 -16.16 -8.71
CA GLU A 25 8.15 -16.65 -8.22
C GLU A 25 7.66 -15.81 -7.04
N LEU A 26 8.55 -15.44 -6.11
CA LEU A 26 8.22 -14.56 -4.99
C LEU A 26 7.73 -13.20 -5.48
N ARG A 27 8.45 -12.59 -6.44
CA ARG A 27 8.04 -11.34 -7.05
C ARG A 27 6.72 -11.47 -7.80
N ARG A 28 6.53 -12.51 -8.61
CA ARG A 28 5.26 -12.73 -9.34
C ARG A 28 4.08 -12.91 -8.40
N ALA A 29 4.19 -13.79 -7.40
CA ALA A 29 3.11 -14.05 -6.46
C ALA A 29 2.84 -12.84 -5.57
N GLY A 30 3.88 -12.15 -5.11
CA GLY A 30 3.74 -10.93 -4.32
C GLY A 30 3.06 -9.80 -5.08
N ARG A 31 3.36 -9.61 -6.36
CA ARG A 31 2.62 -8.64 -7.17
C ARG A 31 1.16 -9.04 -7.34
N SER A 32 0.87 -10.29 -7.74
CA SER A 32 -0.52 -10.78 -7.92
C SER A 32 -1.36 -10.54 -6.67
N ARG A 33 -0.79 -10.86 -5.50
CA ARG A 33 -1.44 -10.68 -4.22
C ARG A 33 -1.59 -9.22 -3.84
N GLN A 34 -0.65 -8.34 -4.19
CA GLN A 34 -0.79 -6.90 -3.97
C GLN A 34 -1.96 -6.32 -4.76
N ARG A 35 -2.18 -6.78 -6.00
CA ARG A 35 -3.32 -6.34 -6.80
C ARG A 35 -4.66 -6.79 -6.21
N GLU A 36 -4.76 -8.06 -5.83
CA GLU A 36 -5.96 -8.63 -5.20
C GLU A 36 -6.33 -7.94 -3.89
N THR A 37 -5.32 -7.46 -3.16
CA THR A 37 -5.50 -6.88 -1.83
C THR A 37 -5.54 -5.35 -1.84
N HIS A 38 -5.29 -4.70 -2.97
CA HIS A 38 -5.29 -3.24 -3.05
C HIS A 38 -6.71 -2.67 -2.81
N PRO A 39 -6.89 -1.67 -1.92
CA PRO A 39 -8.20 -1.09 -1.60
C PRO A 39 -8.96 -0.53 -2.81
N ASP A 40 -8.27 0.09 -3.76
CA ASP A 40 -8.89 0.64 -4.98
C ASP A 40 -9.45 -0.45 -5.93
N TYR A 41 -9.06 -1.71 -5.77
CA TYR A 41 -9.62 -2.85 -6.51
C TYR A 41 -10.62 -3.67 -5.67
N GLY A 42 -11.05 -3.15 -4.52
CA GLY A 42 -11.95 -3.84 -3.60
C GLY A 42 -11.26 -4.85 -2.68
N GLY A 43 -9.92 -4.84 -2.63
CA GLY A 43 -9.11 -5.67 -1.76
C GLY A 43 -8.96 -5.14 -0.34
N ASP A 44 -8.47 -5.97 0.58
CA ASP A 44 -8.30 -5.63 1.99
C ASP A 44 -6.93 -4.98 2.30
N ALA A 45 -6.98 -3.84 2.97
CA ALA A 45 -5.80 -3.07 3.36
C ALA A 45 -4.82 -3.82 4.29
N ALA A 46 -5.24 -4.75 5.17
CA ALA A 46 -4.28 -5.58 5.95
C ALA A 46 -3.51 -6.44 4.98
N ASP A 47 -4.25 -7.14 4.14
CA ASP A 47 -3.66 -8.17 3.31
C ASP A 47 -2.66 -7.52 2.37
N PHE A 48 -2.92 -6.28 1.92
CA PHE A 48 -1.95 -5.49 1.17
C PHE A 48 -0.67 -5.19 1.97
N VAL A 49 -0.79 -4.72 3.23
CA VAL A 49 0.38 -4.48 4.10
C VAL A 49 1.18 -5.75 4.31
N LYS A 50 0.50 -6.86 4.59
CA LYS A 50 1.12 -8.16 4.86
C LYS A 50 1.83 -8.69 3.63
N VAL A 51 1.17 -8.66 2.47
CA VAL A 51 1.76 -9.09 1.21
C VAL A 51 2.95 -8.22 0.86
N ARG A 52 2.88 -6.90 1.10
CA ARG A 52 4.02 -6.01 0.87
C ARG A 52 5.18 -6.29 1.80
N LEU A 53 4.92 -6.47 3.10
CA LEU A 53 5.95 -6.87 4.07
C LEU A 53 6.58 -8.21 3.69
N ALA A 54 5.75 -9.18 3.31
CA ALA A 54 6.20 -10.49 2.86
C ALA A 54 7.11 -10.38 1.63
N LEU A 55 6.71 -9.58 0.64
CA LEU A 55 7.52 -9.35 -0.54
C LEU A 55 8.84 -8.64 -0.20
N GLU A 56 8.82 -7.60 0.65
CA GLU A 56 10.02 -6.84 1.04
C GLU A 56 11.04 -7.72 1.79
N VAL A 57 10.58 -8.54 2.72
CA VAL A 57 11.44 -9.44 3.50
C VAL A 57 11.94 -10.62 2.65
N LEU A 58 11.09 -11.24 1.85
CA LEU A 58 11.46 -12.45 1.09
C LEU A 58 12.30 -12.16 -0.15
N THR A 59 12.26 -10.92 -0.67
CA THR A 59 13.07 -10.52 -1.84
C THR A 59 14.48 -10.08 -1.42
N ASP A 60 14.69 -9.64 -0.18
CA ASP A 60 16.03 -9.33 0.34
C ASP A 60 16.70 -10.61 0.85
N PRO A 61 17.89 -11.01 0.34
CA PRO A 61 18.54 -12.26 0.74
C PRO A 61 18.88 -12.35 2.23
N GLN A 62 19.24 -11.23 2.87
CA GLN A 62 19.58 -11.19 4.29
C GLN A 62 18.33 -11.27 5.16
N LEU A 63 17.26 -10.56 4.80
CA LEU A 63 15.99 -10.61 5.52
C LEU A 63 15.26 -11.94 5.32
N ARG A 64 15.34 -12.52 4.12
CA ARG A 64 14.84 -13.87 3.83
C ARG A 64 15.54 -14.91 4.70
N ALA A 65 16.86 -14.83 4.84
CA ALA A 65 17.61 -15.74 5.70
C ALA A 65 17.20 -15.60 7.18
N GLN A 66 17.01 -14.38 7.68
CA GLN A 66 16.51 -14.14 9.05
C GLN A 66 15.10 -14.70 9.25
N HIS A 67 14.23 -14.53 8.26
CA HIS A 67 12.88 -15.10 8.28
C HIS A 67 12.90 -16.62 8.21
N ASP A 68 13.76 -17.22 7.39
CA ASP A 68 13.96 -18.66 7.29
C ASP A 68 14.50 -19.25 8.60
N GLU A 69 15.44 -18.55 9.26
CA GLU A 69 15.92 -18.89 10.61
C GLU A 69 14.80 -18.80 11.65
N TRP A 70 13.97 -17.76 11.60
CA TRP A 70 12.81 -17.61 12.47
C TRP A 70 11.76 -18.71 12.23
N LEU A 71 11.48 -19.08 10.98
CA LEU A 71 10.60 -20.18 10.60
C LEU A 71 11.17 -21.52 11.09
N ALA A 72 12.47 -21.73 10.92
CA ALA A 72 13.16 -22.89 11.43
C ALA A 72 13.05 -22.95 12.97
N GLY A 73 13.28 -21.85 13.68
CA GLY A 73 13.12 -21.74 15.13
C GLY A 73 11.70 -21.99 15.62
N SER A 74 10.70 -21.41 14.95
CA SER A 74 9.27 -21.58 15.23
C SER A 74 8.80 -23.02 14.98
N ARG A 75 9.28 -23.66 13.91
CA ARG A 75 9.08 -25.10 13.66
C ARG A 75 9.80 -25.96 14.69
N THR A 76 10.94 -25.51 15.21
CA THR A 76 11.71 -26.23 16.23
C THR A 76 11.03 -26.18 17.59
N ALA A 77 10.40 -25.05 17.96
CA ALA A 77 9.55 -24.93 19.15
C ALA A 77 8.30 -25.82 19.05
N ARG A 78 7.62 -25.83 17.88
CA ARG A 78 6.49 -26.72 17.60
C ARG A 78 6.90 -28.20 17.53
N ARG A 79 8.13 -28.48 17.11
CA ARG A 79 8.75 -29.81 17.14
C ARG A 79 9.23 -30.21 18.53
N SER A 80 9.54 -29.31 19.47
CA SER A 80 9.86 -29.71 20.85
C SER A 80 8.64 -30.32 21.56
N GLY A 81 7.44 -29.79 21.30
CA GLY A 81 6.17 -30.44 21.67
C GLY A 81 5.93 -31.77 20.92
N SER A 82 6.53 -31.98 19.75
CA SER A 82 6.45 -33.23 18.99
C SER A 82 7.65 -34.17 19.20
N ARG A 83 8.71 -33.76 19.92
CA ARG A 83 9.99 -34.47 20.10
C ARG A 83 10.06 -35.25 21.41
N LEU A 84 9.17 -35.00 22.37
CA LEU A 84 8.80 -36.01 23.36
C LEU A 84 8.21 -37.27 22.68
N ARG A 85 7.65 -37.13 21.46
CA ARG A 85 7.04 -38.20 20.68
C ARG A 85 7.91 -38.76 19.54
N ALA A 86 9.12 -38.23 19.35
CA ALA A 86 10.01 -38.65 18.26
C ALA A 86 11.45 -38.91 18.75
N GLN A 87 11.61 -39.28 20.03
CA GLN A 87 12.84 -39.88 20.58
C GLN A 87 13.23 -41.22 19.92
N GLN A 88 12.54 -41.64 18.87
CA GLN A 88 12.94 -42.75 18.01
C GLN A 88 13.38 -42.19 16.66
N ARG A 89 14.68 -41.92 16.54
CA ARG A 89 15.57 -42.30 15.41
C ARG A 89 16.78 -41.38 15.36
N THR A 90 17.93 -42.00 15.57
CA THR A 90 19.25 -41.39 15.60
C THR A 90 19.79 -41.07 14.20
N PRO A 91 20.77 -40.15 14.09
CA PRO A 91 21.19 -39.50 12.86
C PRO A 91 22.59 -39.94 12.38
N ARG A 92 22.93 -39.67 11.12
CA ARG A 92 24.32 -39.81 10.60
C ARG A 92 24.81 -38.51 9.94
N ARG A 93 26.06 -38.14 10.25
CA ARG A 93 26.75 -36.85 9.98
C ARG A 93 27.21 -36.65 8.52
N PRO A 94 27.58 -35.40 8.15
CA PRO A 94 27.95 -34.94 6.81
C PRO A 94 29.47 -34.75 6.60
N ALA A 95 29.88 -34.48 5.36
CA ALA A 95 31.13 -33.80 4.96
C ALA A 95 31.01 -33.30 3.48
N PRO A 96 31.99 -32.57 2.89
CA PRO A 96 32.31 -31.14 3.05
C PRO A 96 32.28 -30.33 1.72
N ARG A 97 32.59 -29.01 1.80
CA ARG A 97 32.60 -28.01 0.71
C ARG A 97 33.94 -27.97 -0.07
N THR A 98 33.90 -27.58 -1.35
CA THR A 98 35.06 -27.31 -2.23
C THR A 98 34.91 -25.92 -2.91
N PRO A 99 36.00 -25.21 -3.27
CA PRO A 99 36.04 -23.75 -3.44
C PRO A 99 35.69 -23.19 -4.84
N ALA A 100 35.51 -21.88 -4.86
CA ALA A 100 35.22 -21.01 -5.99
C ALA A 100 36.35 -20.98 -7.06
N GLY A 101 35.96 -21.15 -8.33
CA GLY A 101 36.80 -20.94 -9.50
C GLY A 101 36.58 -19.56 -10.12
N ALA A 102 37.67 -18.86 -10.38
CA ALA A 102 37.75 -17.57 -11.06
C ALA A 102 37.20 -17.65 -12.49
N ARG A 103 36.40 -16.65 -12.89
CA ARG A 103 35.95 -16.45 -14.27
C ARG A 103 36.58 -15.19 -14.85
N THR A 104 37.31 -15.41 -15.94
CA THR A 104 37.92 -14.47 -16.86
C THR A 104 36.89 -13.50 -17.45
N PRO A 105 37.19 -12.20 -17.63
CA PRO A 105 36.27 -11.27 -18.30
C PRO A 105 36.23 -11.57 -19.80
N THR A 106 35.04 -11.91 -20.30
CA THR A 106 34.75 -12.02 -21.73
C THR A 106 34.71 -10.64 -22.37
N ALA A 107 35.33 -10.53 -23.54
CA ALA A 107 35.52 -9.33 -24.32
C ALA A 107 34.24 -8.51 -24.55
N THR A 108 34.35 -7.20 -24.31
CA THR A 108 33.36 -6.17 -24.63
C THR A 108 33.22 -6.04 -26.15
N PRO A 109 32.00 -6.09 -26.73
CA PRO A 109 31.79 -5.75 -28.13
C PRO A 109 32.06 -4.26 -28.35
N GLN A 110 32.97 -3.93 -29.25
CA GLN A 110 33.21 -2.55 -29.68
C GLN A 110 32.01 -2.02 -30.48
N TYR A 111 31.22 -1.15 -29.87
CA TYR A 111 30.26 -0.29 -30.56
C TYR A 111 31.00 0.91 -31.15
N THR A 112 30.74 1.22 -32.42
CA THR A 112 31.22 2.42 -33.11
C THR A 112 30.73 3.68 -32.39
N ALA A 113 31.66 4.54 -31.97
CA ALA A 113 31.40 5.74 -31.19
C ALA A 113 30.54 6.76 -31.96
N GLU A 114 29.48 7.23 -31.31
CA GLU A 114 28.60 8.30 -31.77
C GLU A 114 29.37 9.63 -31.92
N PRO A 115 29.06 10.47 -32.94
CA PRO A 115 29.79 11.72 -33.19
C PRO A 115 29.72 12.70 -32.00
N PRO A 116 30.68 13.65 -31.89
CA PRO A 116 30.68 14.65 -30.82
C PRO A 116 29.42 15.55 -30.88
N PRO A 117 28.96 16.07 -29.73
CA PRO A 117 27.79 16.95 -29.67
C PRO A 117 28.04 18.30 -30.36
N PRO A 118 26.99 18.97 -30.87
CA PRO A 118 27.08 20.30 -31.47
C PRO A 118 27.25 21.43 -30.43
N ASP A 119 27.83 22.57 -30.85
CA ASP A 119 28.13 23.71 -29.98
C ASP A 119 26.89 24.46 -29.47
N ARG A 120 25.77 24.43 -30.23
CA ARG A 120 24.52 25.12 -29.86
C ARG A 120 23.30 24.35 -30.34
N ILE A 121 22.41 24.03 -29.41
CA ILE A 121 21.13 23.35 -29.67
C ILE A 121 19.99 24.38 -29.72
N PRO A 122 19.06 24.30 -30.68
CA PRO A 122 17.87 25.14 -30.72
C PRO A 122 17.04 25.01 -29.44
N LYS A 123 16.49 26.13 -28.95
CA LYS A 123 15.53 26.08 -27.85
C LYS A 123 14.17 25.65 -28.40
N PRO A 124 13.57 24.56 -27.88
CA PRO A 124 12.26 24.12 -28.32
C PRO A 124 11.18 25.15 -27.92
N ARG A 125 10.21 25.35 -28.80
CA ARG A 125 9.04 26.22 -28.55
C ARG A 125 7.93 25.37 -27.96
N ILE A 126 7.38 25.77 -26.82
CA ILE A 126 6.30 25.06 -26.13
C ILE A 126 5.08 25.98 -26.09
N ASP A 127 3.99 25.58 -26.73
CA ASP A 127 2.71 26.28 -26.72
C ASP A 127 1.76 25.59 -25.72
N LEU A 128 1.71 26.12 -24.49
CA LEU A 128 0.88 25.59 -23.41
C LEU A 128 -0.62 25.79 -23.68
N ASP A 129 -1.00 26.77 -24.50
CA ASP A 129 -2.40 27.05 -24.79
C ASP A 129 -3.04 25.94 -25.62
N ARG A 130 -2.24 25.08 -26.25
CA ARG A 130 -2.72 23.87 -26.95
C ARG A 130 -2.92 22.67 -26.02
N MET A 131 -2.52 22.75 -24.76
CA MET A 131 -2.51 21.63 -23.82
C MET A 131 -3.70 21.70 -22.86
N ALA A 132 -4.63 20.74 -22.96
CA ALA A 132 -5.87 20.77 -22.17
C ALA A 132 -5.60 20.70 -20.66
N TRP A 133 -4.67 19.83 -20.25
CA TRP A 133 -4.22 19.73 -18.86
C TRP A 133 -3.65 21.03 -18.30
N ALA A 134 -3.03 21.89 -19.12
CA ALA A 134 -2.45 23.16 -18.68
C ALA A 134 -3.53 24.21 -18.42
N ARG A 135 -4.65 24.14 -19.15
CA ARG A 135 -5.81 25.03 -19.00
C ARG A 135 -6.83 24.53 -17.97
N THR A 136 -6.61 23.34 -17.39
CA THR A 136 -7.53 22.74 -16.42
C THR A 136 -7.47 23.47 -15.09
N ALA A 137 -8.63 23.78 -14.51
CA ALA A 137 -8.76 24.36 -13.19
C ALA A 137 -8.61 23.28 -12.10
N TRP A 138 -7.37 23.04 -11.68
CA TRP A 138 -7.03 22.00 -10.71
C TRP A 138 -7.43 22.35 -9.28
N ALA A 139 -7.72 21.32 -8.47
CA ALA A 139 -7.82 21.48 -7.03
C ALA A 139 -6.53 22.10 -6.43
N PRO A 140 -6.64 22.98 -5.42
CA PRO A 140 -5.49 23.69 -4.86
C PRO A 140 -4.49 22.76 -4.16
N ARG A 141 -4.94 21.59 -3.70
CA ARG A 141 -4.10 20.56 -3.08
C ARG A 141 -4.51 19.17 -3.59
N PRO A 142 -3.54 18.30 -3.90
CA PRO A 142 -3.86 16.93 -4.27
C PRO A 142 -4.30 16.13 -3.05
N THR A 143 -5.16 15.15 -3.27
CA THR A 143 -5.49 14.11 -2.29
C THR A 143 -4.29 13.17 -2.16
N GLN A 144 -3.85 12.93 -0.93
CA GLN A 144 -2.69 12.07 -0.68
C GLN A 144 -3.11 10.75 -0.05
N TRP A 145 -2.60 9.67 -0.61
CA TRP A 145 -2.84 8.32 -0.13
C TRP A 145 -1.50 7.61 0.15
N PRO A 146 -1.35 6.92 1.30
CA PRO A 146 -2.22 6.99 2.49
C PRO A 146 -2.23 8.40 3.12
N PRO A 147 -3.31 8.77 3.84
CA PRO A 147 -3.41 10.08 4.49
C PRO A 147 -2.35 10.27 5.59
N ALA A 148 -2.21 11.51 6.10
CA ALA A 148 -1.30 11.80 7.21
C ALA A 148 -1.70 11.08 8.51
N THR A 149 -3.01 10.94 8.72
CA THR A 149 -3.62 10.28 9.89
C THR A 149 -4.70 9.32 9.41
N ALA A 150 -4.83 8.17 10.08
CA ALA A 150 -5.88 7.21 9.78
C ALA A 150 -7.23 7.75 10.28
N ALA A 151 -8.25 7.67 9.43
CA ALA A 151 -9.59 8.09 9.79
C ALA A 151 -10.37 6.89 10.34
N LEU A 152 -11.15 7.11 11.40
CA LEU A 152 -12.07 6.08 11.85
C LEU A 152 -13.25 6.04 10.86
N PRO A 153 -13.55 4.90 10.20
CA PRO A 153 -14.64 4.84 9.23
C PRO A 153 -15.98 5.18 9.88
N PRO A 154 -17.00 5.67 9.15
CA PRO A 154 -18.34 5.81 9.70
C PRO A 154 -18.93 4.43 10.05
N LEU A 155 -19.87 4.37 11.00
CA LEU A 155 -20.57 3.13 11.33
C LEU A 155 -21.45 2.71 10.15
N ALA A 156 -21.37 1.44 9.75
CA ALA A 156 -22.30 0.90 8.76
C ALA A 156 -23.72 0.85 9.35
N PRO A 157 -24.80 0.92 8.54
CA PRO A 157 -26.18 0.90 9.05
C PRO A 157 -26.48 -0.30 9.96
N ARG A 158 -25.91 -1.47 9.64
CA ARG A 158 -26.03 -2.70 10.46
C ARG A 158 -25.31 -2.57 11.80
N GLU A 159 -24.11 -1.99 11.82
CA GLU A 159 -23.33 -1.76 13.03
C GLU A 159 -24.04 -0.75 13.94
N LEU A 160 -24.57 0.32 13.35
CA LEU A 160 -25.36 1.33 14.05
C LEU A 160 -26.62 0.70 14.68
N ALA A 161 -27.36 -0.14 13.94
CA ALA A 161 -28.53 -0.83 14.46
C ALA A 161 -28.20 -1.74 15.65
N LEU A 162 -27.07 -2.46 15.61
CA LEU A 162 -26.61 -3.29 16.73
C LEU A 162 -26.27 -2.46 17.97
N VAL A 163 -25.51 -1.36 17.80
CA VAL A 163 -25.12 -0.47 18.90
C VAL A 163 -26.34 0.22 19.51
N VAL A 164 -27.26 0.73 18.67
CA VAL A 164 -28.51 1.35 19.12
C VAL A 164 -29.40 0.33 19.82
N GLY A 165 -29.54 -0.89 19.28
CA GLY A 165 -30.31 -1.96 19.91
C GLY A 165 -29.78 -2.33 21.29
N TYR A 166 -28.46 -2.44 21.44
CA TYR A 166 -27.82 -2.67 22.74
C TYR A 166 -28.06 -1.52 23.73
N ALA A 167 -27.92 -0.27 23.27
CA ALA A 167 -28.20 0.91 24.09
C ALA A 167 -29.68 0.96 24.54
N LEU A 168 -30.62 0.64 23.66
CA LEU A 168 -32.05 0.59 23.98
C LEU A 168 -32.35 -0.48 25.05
N VAL A 169 -31.77 -1.68 24.93
CA VAL A 169 -31.95 -2.74 25.94
C VAL A 169 -31.36 -2.32 27.29
N LEU A 170 -30.20 -1.64 27.31
CA LEU A 170 -29.63 -1.10 28.54
C LEU A 170 -30.52 -0.03 29.18
N VAL A 171 -31.10 0.87 28.39
CA VAL A 171 -32.01 1.92 28.88
C VAL A 171 -33.30 1.31 29.42
N ILE A 172 -33.94 0.42 28.64
CA ILE A 172 -35.16 -0.29 29.06
C ILE A 172 -34.89 -1.09 30.33
N GLY A 173 -33.77 -1.81 30.39
CA GLY A 173 -33.37 -2.53 31.59
C GLY A 173 -33.18 -1.62 32.79
N THR A 174 -32.47 -0.51 32.63
CA THR A 174 -32.30 0.46 33.72
C THR A 174 -33.66 0.98 34.22
N LEU A 175 -34.56 1.34 33.32
CA LEU A 175 -35.90 1.80 33.67
C LEU A 175 -36.71 0.74 34.41
N LEU A 176 -36.68 -0.53 33.95
CA LEU A 176 -37.39 -1.62 34.62
C LEU A 176 -36.87 -1.92 36.04
N PHE A 177 -35.59 -1.67 36.31
CA PHE A 177 -35.00 -1.89 37.63
C PHE A 177 -35.19 -0.67 38.57
N VAL A 178 -35.25 0.54 38.00
CA VAL A 178 -35.30 1.81 38.75
C VAL A 178 -36.74 2.33 38.97
N LEU A 179 -37.65 2.20 38.00
CA LEU A 179 -39.01 2.75 38.15
C LEU A 179 -39.84 2.07 39.25
N PRO A 180 -39.91 0.72 39.33
CA PRO A 180 -40.72 0.06 40.35
C PRO A 180 -40.27 0.40 41.78
N SER A 181 -38.96 0.61 41.98
CA SER A 181 -38.41 1.02 43.27
C SER A 181 -38.66 2.51 43.59
N ALA A 182 -38.73 3.37 42.58
CA ALA A 182 -39.04 4.79 42.77
C ALA A 182 -40.53 5.07 43.04
N LEU A 183 -41.43 4.29 42.44
CA LEU A 183 -42.89 4.47 42.57
C LEU A 183 -43.45 3.98 43.92
N VAL A 184 -42.78 3.04 44.58
CA VAL A 184 -43.21 2.46 45.87
C VAL A 184 -42.72 3.30 47.08
N GLY A 185 -41.97 4.38 46.82
CA GLY A 185 -41.31 5.21 47.84
C GLY A 185 -40.02 4.56 48.37
N PRO A 186 -39.10 5.33 49.00
CA PRO A 186 -37.86 4.75 49.52
C PRO A 186 -38.21 3.77 50.66
N PRO A 187 -37.89 2.48 50.54
CA PRO A 187 -38.09 1.57 51.67
C PRO A 187 -37.07 1.89 52.76
N ALA A 188 -37.47 1.72 54.02
CA ALA A 188 -36.63 1.95 55.21
C ALA A 188 -35.44 0.97 55.33
N ASP A 189 -35.36 -0.04 54.46
CA ASP A 189 -34.37 -1.11 54.51
C ASP A 189 -33.26 -0.88 53.48
N GLY A 190 -31.99 -0.88 53.91
CA GLY A 190 -30.79 -0.61 53.08
C GLY A 190 -30.56 -1.53 51.85
N ARG A 191 -31.49 -2.44 51.53
CA ARG A 191 -31.44 -3.34 50.37
C ARG A 191 -31.66 -2.62 49.03
N THR A 192 -32.41 -1.51 48.99
CA THR A 192 -32.60 -0.71 47.75
C THR A 192 -31.35 0.05 47.35
N GLY A 193 -30.57 0.56 48.32
CA GLY A 193 -29.29 1.21 48.03
C GLY A 193 -28.31 0.29 47.30
N VAL A 194 -28.25 -0.99 47.70
CA VAL A 194 -27.41 -2.01 47.06
C VAL A 194 -27.84 -2.28 45.61
N LEU A 195 -29.14 -2.27 45.33
CA LEU A 195 -29.67 -2.45 43.96
C LEU A 195 -29.28 -1.30 43.03
N TYR A 196 -29.42 -0.04 43.48
CA TYR A 196 -29.02 1.12 42.69
C TYR A 196 -27.52 1.12 42.39
N VAL A 197 -26.68 0.81 43.38
CA VAL A 197 -25.23 0.68 43.20
C VAL A 197 -24.92 -0.41 42.17
N GLY A 198 -25.60 -1.57 42.25
CA GLY A 198 -25.45 -2.65 41.28
C GLY A 198 -25.80 -2.24 39.85
N VAL A 199 -26.91 -1.54 39.65
CA VAL A 199 -27.34 -1.03 38.33
C VAL A 199 -26.33 -0.03 37.77
N VAL A 200 -25.86 0.92 38.60
CA VAL A 200 -24.85 1.91 38.19
C VAL A 200 -23.53 1.22 37.83
N CYS A 201 -23.05 0.28 38.63
CA CYS A 201 -21.85 -0.49 38.34
C CYS A 201 -21.99 -1.28 37.02
N PHE A 202 -23.15 -1.88 36.77
CA PHE A 202 -23.41 -2.61 35.53
C PHE A 202 -23.47 -1.69 34.29
N LEU A 203 -24.05 -0.50 34.42
CA LEU A 203 -24.04 0.52 33.37
C LEU A 203 -22.62 1.00 33.06
N LEU A 204 -21.83 1.30 34.10
CA LEU A 204 -20.42 1.69 33.93
C LEU A 204 -19.61 0.58 33.26
N LEU A 205 -19.82 -0.68 33.66
CA LEU A 205 -19.19 -1.84 33.02
C LEU A 205 -19.59 -1.94 31.54
N SER A 206 -20.88 -1.79 31.23
CA SER A 206 -21.44 -1.89 29.88
C SER A 206 -20.95 -0.76 28.95
N LEU A 207 -20.96 0.48 29.43
CA LEU A 207 -20.42 1.62 28.70
C LEU A 207 -18.89 1.54 28.57
N GLY A 208 -18.22 1.05 29.62
CA GLY A 208 -16.76 0.94 29.70
C GLY A 208 -16.16 -0.01 28.66
N TRP A 209 -16.92 -1.00 28.19
CA TRP A 209 -16.50 -1.83 27.05
C TRP A 209 -17.05 -1.33 25.72
N ALA A 210 -18.32 -0.91 25.67
CA ALA A 210 -19.00 -0.57 24.41
C ALA A 210 -18.44 0.70 23.76
N VAL A 211 -18.20 1.76 24.54
CA VAL A 211 -17.69 3.04 24.00
C VAL A 211 -16.29 2.88 23.39
N PRO A 212 -15.29 2.32 24.10
CA PRO A 212 -13.97 2.12 23.48
C PRO A 212 -14.00 1.09 22.34
N CYS A 213 -14.93 0.13 22.36
CA CYS A 213 -15.12 -0.81 21.26
C CYS A 213 -15.56 -0.09 19.97
N VAL A 214 -16.56 0.79 20.04
CA VAL A 214 -17.04 1.61 18.90
C VAL A 214 -15.96 2.54 18.38
N LEU A 215 -15.18 3.12 19.29
CA LEU A 215 -14.05 4.02 18.98
C LEU A 215 -12.78 3.27 18.56
N VAL A 216 -12.77 1.93 18.58
CA VAL A 216 -11.62 1.07 18.29
C VAL A 216 -10.40 1.45 19.16
N ARG A 217 -10.63 1.77 20.42
CA ARG A 217 -9.61 2.10 21.43
C ARG A 217 -9.55 1.02 22.51
N ALA A 218 -8.37 0.86 23.12
CA ALA A 218 -8.14 -0.03 24.26
C ALA A 218 -8.75 -1.44 24.08
N ARG A 219 -8.65 -2.03 22.88
CA ARG A 219 -9.41 -3.23 22.50
C ARG A 219 -9.21 -4.43 23.43
N ALA A 220 -8.02 -4.59 23.99
CA ALA A 220 -7.74 -5.64 24.99
C ALA A 220 -8.59 -5.44 26.25
N LEU A 221 -8.64 -4.22 26.77
CA LEU A 221 -9.49 -3.84 27.91
C LEU A 221 -10.98 -4.01 27.57
N SER A 222 -11.43 -3.55 26.41
CA SER A 222 -12.82 -3.73 25.97
C SER A 222 -13.21 -5.20 25.87
N ARG A 223 -12.31 -6.09 25.45
CA ARG A 223 -12.57 -7.54 25.43
C ARG A 223 -12.81 -8.08 26.82
N VAL A 224 -11.93 -7.74 27.76
CA VAL A 224 -12.05 -8.20 29.16
C VAL A 224 -13.35 -7.70 29.76
N LEU A 225 -13.64 -6.40 29.63
CA LEU A 225 -14.87 -5.80 30.17
C LEU A 225 -16.15 -6.35 29.50
N ASN A 226 -16.10 -6.67 28.21
CA ASN A 226 -17.21 -7.33 27.51
C ASN A 226 -17.48 -8.74 28.07
N ILE A 227 -16.43 -9.55 28.25
CA ILE A 227 -16.55 -10.89 28.85
C ILE A 227 -17.14 -10.80 30.26
N VAL A 228 -16.63 -9.88 31.09
CA VAL A 228 -17.15 -9.65 32.44
C VAL A 228 -18.63 -9.22 32.38
N SER A 229 -18.99 -8.30 31.47
CA SER A 229 -20.37 -7.85 31.27
C SER A 229 -21.30 -9.00 30.88
N VAL A 230 -20.89 -9.89 29.97
CA VAL A 230 -21.66 -11.08 29.55
C VAL A 230 -21.84 -12.06 30.72
N VAL A 231 -20.78 -12.33 31.47
CA VAL A 231 -20.83 -13.24 32.63
C VAL A 231 -21.76 -12.70 33.71
N VAL A 232 -21.63 -11.41 34.05
CA VAL A 232 -22.48 -10.75 35.05
C VAL A 232 -23.94 -10.75 34.59
N ALA A 233 -24.22 -10.36 33.34
CA ALA A 233 -25.57 -10.35 32.79
C ALA A 233 -26.20 -11.76 32.76
N GLY A 234 -25.42 -12.79 32.39
CA GLY A 234 -25.85 -14.18 32.40
C GLY A 234 -26.17 -14.69 33.81
N PHE A 235 -25.31 -14.40 34.79
CA PHE A 235 -25.55 -14.76 36.19
C PHE A 235 -26.82 -14.09 36.73
N VAL A 236 -26.97 -12.79 36.50
CA VAL A 236 -28.16 -12.03 36.92
C VAL A 236 -29.41 -12.57 36.23
N ALA A 237 -29.35 -12.93 34.95
CA ALA A 237 -30.46 -13.57 34.25
C ALA A 237 -30.89 -14.88 34.96
N VAL A 238 -29.94 -15.78 35.28
CA VAL A 238 -30.26 -17.04 35.99
C VAL A 238 -30.97 -16.77 37.32
N VAL A 239 -30.49 -15.79 38.10
CA VAL A 239 -31.13 -15.39 39.37
C VAL A 239 -32.57 -14.93 39.14
N TYR A 240 -32.82 -14.04 38.17
CA TYR A 240 -34.17 -13.58 37.86
C TYR A 240 -35.08 -14.68 37.32
N GLY A 241 -34.54 -15.63 36.55
CA GLY A 241 -35.28 -16.81 36.08
C GLY A 241 -35.75 -17.69 37.24
N VAL A 242 -34.89 -17.92 38.25
CA VAL A 242 -35.25 -18.67 39.45
C VAL A 242 -36.29 -17.94 40.29
N ILE A 243 -36.14 -16.62 40.48
CA ILE A 243 -37.12 -15.80 41.21
C ILE A 243 -38.48 -15.84 40.51
N ALA A 244 -38.51 -15.71 39.19
CA ALA A 244 -39.73 -15.80 38.40
C ALA A 244 -40.41 -17.17 38.57
N LEU A 245 -39.63 -18.26 38.48
CA LEU A 245 -40.13 -19.62 38.67
C LEU A 245 -40.77 -19.80 40.05
N ILE A 246 -40.09 -19.37 41.12
CA ILE A 246 -40.61 -19.46 42.49
C ILE A 246 -41.88 -18.62 42.64
N ALA A 247 -41.89 -17.37 42.14
CA ALA A 247 -43.05 -16.49 42.24
C ALA A 247 -44.28 -17.08 41.53
N VAL A 248 -44.11 -17.77 40.40
CA VAL A 248 -45.17 -18.51 39.72
C VAL A 248 -45.68 -19.65 40.61
N THR A 249 -44.79 -20.45 41.22
CA THR A 249 -45.21 -21.58 42.08
C THR A 249 -45.97 -21.15 43.34
N VAL A 250 -45.71 -19.95 43.85
CA VAL A 250 -46.37 -19.39 45.04
C VAL A 250 -47.63 -18.57 44.66
N GLY A 251 -47.99 -18.48 43.38
CA GLY A 251 -49.19 -17.78 42.91
C GLY A 251 -49.08 -16.24 42.90
N GLN A 252 -47.86 -15.68 42.90
CA GLN A 252 -47.64 -14.22 42.87
C GLN A 252 -47.46 -13.70 41.44
N GLY A 253 -48.57 -13.48 40.72
CA GLY A 253 -48.56 -13.11 39.30
C GLY A 253 -47.79 -11.81 38.95
N GLY A 254 -47.95 -10.74 39.72
CA GLY A 254 -47.26 -9.46 39.48
C GLY A 254 -45.72 -9.56 39.59
N PRO A 255 -45.19 -10.02 40.74
CA PRO A 255 -43.76 -10.25 40.93
C PRO A 255 -43.16 -11.28 39.96
N ALA A 256 -43.92 -12.32 39.59
CA ALA A 256 -43.50 -13.29 38.58
C ALA A 256 -43.24 -12.63 37.21
N LEU A 257 -44.15 -11.77 36.76
CA LEU A 257 -44.00 -11.05 35.50
C LEU A 257 -42.80 -10.10 35.52
N ALA A 258 -42.61 -9.35 36.61
CA ALA A 258 -41.48 -8.42 36.74
C ALA A 258 -40.13 -9.15 36.72
N ALA A 259 -40.01 -10.26 37.44
CA ALA A 259 -38.80 -11.09 37.45
C ALA A 259 -38.53 -11.73 36.08
N PHE A 260 -39.59 -12.18 35.37
CA PHE A 260 -39.46 -12.70 34.02
C PHE A 260 -38.97 -11.64 33.02
N LEU A 261 -39.51 -10.41 33.09
CA LEU A 261 -39.02 -9.30 32.25
C LEU A 261 -37.56 -8.96 32.54
N GLY A 262 -37.16 -8.98 33.82
CA GLY A 262 -35.75 -8.82 34.22
C GLY A 262 -34.84 -9.91 33.64
N PHE A 263 -35.28 -11.17 33.70
CA PHE A 263 -34.58 -12.29 33.06
C PHE A 263 -34.38 -12.05 31.55
N VAL A 264 -35.44 -11.67 30.82
CA VAL A 264 -35.39 -11.42 29.38
C VAL A 264 -34.42 -10.29 29.05
N VAL A 265 -34.47 -9.17 29.78
CA VAL A 265 -33.55 -8.04 29.56
C VAL A 265 -32.09 -8.41 29.80
N CYS A 266 -31.79 -9.12 30.89
CA CYS A 266 -30.42 -9.53 31.18
C CYS A 266 -29.89 -10.52 30.13
N LEU A 267 -30.74 -11.46 29.67
CA LEU A 267 -30.41 -12.37 28.58
C LEU A 267 -30.15 -11.63 27.26
N LEU A 268 -31.02 -10.68 26.89
CA LEU A 268 -30.86 -9.85 25.70
C LEU A 268 -29.61 -8.99 25.78
N THR A 269 -29.27 -8.47 26.96
CA THR A 269 -28.06 -7.69 27.18
C THR A 269 -26.80 -8.54 26.95
N ALA A 270 -26.77 -9.77 27.49
CA ALA A 270 -25.67 -10.72 27.26
C ALA A 270 -25.54 -11.08 25.77
N LEU A 271 -26.66 -11.39 25.10
CA LEU A 271 -26.68 -11.76 23.69
C LEU A 271 -26.22 -10.58 22.80
N LEU A 272 -26.80 -9.40 22.98
CA LEU A 272 -26.44 -8.21 22.20
C LEU A 272 -25.01 -7.76 22.47
N SER A 273 -24.50 -7.94 23.69
CA SER A 273 -23.10 -7.66 24.01
C SER A 273 -22.13 -8.49 23.15
N VAL A 274 -22.42 -9.78 22.95
CA VAL A 274 -21.64 -10.66 22.06
C VAL A 274 -21.83 -10.27 20.58
N LEU A 275 -23.06 -9.94 20.17
CA LEU A 275 -23.37 -9.54 18.79
C LEU A 275 -22.70 -8.21 18.41
N VAL A 276 -22.69 -7.22 19.31
CA VAL A 276 -22.00 -5.93 19.09
C VAL A 276 -20.49 -6.16 19.00
N TRP A 277 -19.90 -6.96 19.90
CA TRP A 277 -18.47 -7.25 19.87
C TRP A 277 -18.03 -7.92 18.56
N THR A 278 -18.78 -8.94 18.12
CA THR A 278 -18.49 -9.67 16.89
C THR A 278 -18.82 -8.85 15.64
N GLY A 279 -19.93 -8.10 15.66
CA GLY A 279 -20.36 -7.22 14.57
C GLY A 279 -19.37 -6.09 14.28
N LEU A 280 -18.77 -5.49 15.31
CA LEU A 280 -17.76 -4.43 15.16
C LEU A 280 -16.35 -4.98 14.87
N ALA A 281 -16.16 -6.29 14.83
CA ALA A 281 -14.83 -6.88 14.67
C ALA A 281 -14.21 -6.56 13.30
N GLY A 282 -15.03 -6.50 12.24
CA GLY A 282 -14.61 -6.15 10.87
C GLY A 282 -14.12 -4.70 10.79
N ARG A 283 -14.94 -3.74 11.24
CA ARG A 283 -14.57 -2.33 11.40
C ARG A 283 -13.26 -2.13 12.14
N ALA A 284 -13.10 -2.82 13.28
CA ALA A 284 -11.88 -2.72 14.07
C ALA A 284 -10.64 -3.24 13.33
N ARG A 285 -10.78 -4.30 12.53
CA ARG A 285 -9.68 -4.79 11.67
C ARG A 285 -9.35 -3.73 10.61
N ALA A 286 -10.33 -3.26 9.85
CA ALA A 286 -10.14 -2.25 8.80
C ALA A 286 -9.43 -0.99 9.32
N PHE A 287 -9.86 -0.46 10.48
CA PHE A 287 -9.21 0.71 11.06
C PHE A 287 -7.77 0.44 11.51
N LEU A 288 -7.50 -0.71 12.16
CA LEU A 288 -6.14 -1.06 12.57
C LEU A 288 -5.20 -1.23 11.37
N GLN A 289 -5.71 -1.71 10.24
CA GLN A 289 -4.97 -1.81 8.99
C GLN A 289 -4.61 -0.45 8.43
N GLU A 290 -5.58 0.47 8.38
CA GLU A 290 -5.36 1.84 7.94
C GLU A 290 -4.31 2.54 8.81
N VAL A 291 -4.37 2.34 10.14
CA VAL A 291 -3.35 2.85 11.07
C VAL A 291 -1.96 2.31 10.74
N LEU A 292 -1.84 1.02 10.40
CA LEU A 292 -0.56 0.42 10.01
C LEU A 292 -0.05 0.97 8.66
N LEU A 293 -0.93 1.11 7.66
CA LEU A 293 -0.60 1.70 6.36
C LEU A 293 -0.08 3.13 6.51
N VAL A 294 -0.81 3.96 7.28
CA VAL A 294 -0.43 5.35 7.54
C VAL A 294 0.89 5.43 8.30
N ARG A 295 1.12 4.56 9.29
CA ARG A 295 2.41 4.48 9.99
C ARG A 295 3.55 4.09 9.05
N LEU A 296 3.35 3.11 8.18
CA LEU A 296 4.35 2.70 7.19
C LEU A 296 4.67 3.85 6.23
N ALA A 297 3.65 4.52 5.71
CA ALA A 297 3.82 5.67 4.82
C ALA A 297 4.56 6.82 5.52
N ASN A 298 4.18 7.18 6.74
CA ASN A 298 4.83 8.25 7.51
C ASN A 298 6.28 7.94 7.91
N ALA A 299 6.63 6.65 8.05
CA ALA A 299 7.98 6.23 8.39
C ALA A 299 8.94 6.19 7.19
N SER A 300 8.43 6.08 5.96
CA SER A 300 9.26 5.69 4.82
C SER A 300 9.03 6.47 3.53
N ALA A 301 7.84 7.04 3.32
CA ALA A 301 7.52 7.88 2.17
C ALA A 301 7.79 9.36 2.47
N PRO A 302 7.92 10.20 1.44
CA PRO A 302 7.87 11.65 1.62
C PRO A 302 6.69 12.09 2.48
N ARG A 303 6.92 13.11 3.30
CA ARG A 303 5.89 13.63 4.21
C ARG A 303 4.73 14.22 3.42
N VAL A 304 3.54 14.19 4.01
CA VAL A 304 2.34 14.74 3.38
C VAL A 304 2.52 16.23 3.07
N ASP A 305 3.13 16.97 3.98
CA ASP A 305 3.34 18.41 3.83
C ASP A 305 4.67 18.75 3.15
N ASP A 306 5.37 17.76 2.58
CA ASP A 306 6.63 18.00 1.88
C ASP A 306 6.36 18.78 0.58
N PRO A 307 6.87 20.01 0.43
CA PRO A 307 6.68 20.78 -0.80
C PRO A 307 7.52 20.23 -1.96
N THR A 308 8.41 19.26 -1.72
CA THR A 308 9.28 18.68 -2.73
C THR A 308 8.44 17.92 -3.77
N ARG A 309 8.50 18.39 -5.01
CA ARG A 309 7.83 17.76 -6.15
C ARG A 309 8.78 17.27 -7.23
N VAL A 310 10.04 17.67 -7.16
CA VAL A 310 11.09 17.28 -8.08
C VAL A 310 12.21 16.64 -7.28
N PHE A 311 12.59 15.42 -7.65
CA PHE A 311 13.59 14.62 -6.98
C PHE A 311 14.77 14.38 -7.90
N GLY A 312 15.90 15.00 -7.56
CA GLY A 312 17.13 14.96 -8.34
C GLY A 312 17.23 16.03 -9.40
N ALA A 313 18.26 15.92 -10.22
CA ALA A 313 18.55 16.86 -11.28
C ALA A 313 18.71 16.14 -12.63
N PRO A 314 18.31 16.76 -13.73
CA PRO A 314 18.59 16.24 -15.07
C PRO A 314 20.10 16.00 -15.25
N ALA A 315 20.45 14.92 -15.94
CA ALA A 315 21.83 14.50 -16.21
C ALA A 315 22.70 14.15 -14.99
N GLN A 316 22.13 14.08 -13.78
CA GLN A 316 22.87 13.73 -12.58
C GLN A 316 23.46 12.31 -12.64
N SER A 317 22.68 11.35 -13.14
CA SER A 317 23.10 9.95 -13.33
C SER A 317 24.14 9.78 -14.44
N THR A 318 24.13 10.68 -15.42
CA THR A 318 25.01 10.67 -16.60
C THR A 318 26.40 11.21 -16.31
N MET A 319 26.53 12.21 -15.42
CA MET A 319 27.81 12.77 -15.02
C MET A 319 28.53 12.00 -13.90
N GLY A 320 27.82 11.14 -13.14
CA GLY A 320 28.34 10.47 -11.95
C GLY A 320 29.22 9.23 -12.18
N GLY A 321 29.54 8.87 -13.43
CA GLY A 321 30.32 7.66 -13.75
C GLY A 321 29.60 6.33 -13.44
N THR A 322 28.28 6.39 -13.21
CA THR A 322 27.46 5.24 -12.84
C THR A 322 27.35 4.22 -13.97
N THR A 323 27.62 2.96 -13.66
CA THR A 323 27.31 1.78 -14.49
C THR A 323 25.84 1.80 -14.88
N GLY A 324 25.51 2.07 -16.14
CA GLY A 324 24.12 2.08 -16.61
C GLY A 324 23.87 2.76 -17.95
N ILE A 325 24.77 3.64 -18.39
CA ILE A 325 24.73 4.15 -19.77
C ILE A 325 25.37 3.11 -20.69
N SER A 326 24.67 2.75 -21.76
CA SER A 326 25.19 1.84 -22.77
C SER A 326 26.53 2.36 -23.28
N PRO A 327 27.58 1.51 -23.45
CA PRO A 327 28.89 1.94 -23.94
C PRO A 327 28.85 2.64 -25.31
N SER A 328 27.74 2.50 -26.02
CA SER A 328 27.48 3.08 -27.34
C SER A 328 26.94 4.52 -27.32
N VAL A 329 26.50 5.03 -26.16
CA VAL A 329 25.91 6.36 -26.01
C VAL A 329 26.99 7.39 -25.66
N ASN A 330 27.02 8.51 -26.39
CA ASN A 330 27.85 9.63 -26.00
C ASN A 330 27.26 10.33 -24.76
N PRO A 331 27.93 10.32 -23.60
CA PRO A 331 27.37 10.86 -22.36
C PRO A 331 27.09 12.36 -22.46
N MET A 332 27.86 13.12 -23.26
CA MET A 332 27.66 14.56 -23.39
C MET A 332 26.38 14.88 -24.19
N ARG A 333 26.06 14.08 -25.21
CA ARG A 333 24.81 14.22 -25.98
C ARG A 333 23.59 13.96 -25.09
N ALA A 334 23.65 12.89 -24.28
CA ALA A 334 22.62 12.59 -23.29
C ALA A 334 22.48 13.70 -22.23
N VAL A 335 23.59 14.25 -21.71
CA VAL A 335 23.55 15.40 -20.78
C VAL A 335 22.84 16.60 -21.41
N MET A 336 23.15 16.91 -22.67
CA MET A 336 22.54 18.04 -23.37
C MET A 336 21.04 17.85 -23.59
N ALA A 337 20.61 16.66 -24.04
CA ALA A 337 19.19 16.32 -24.22
C ALA A 337 18.41 16.48 -22.91
N GLN A 338 18.91 15.87 -21.83
CA GLN A 338 18.27 15.94 -20.50
C GLN A 338 18.20 17.36 -19.94
N ARG A 339 19.20 18.21 -20.22
CA ARG A 339 19.18 19.63 -19.81
C ARG A 339 18.16 20.47 -20.58
N ILE A 340 17.66 19.98 -21.71
CA ILE A 340 16.59 20.62 -22.48
C ILE A 340 15.22 20.09 -22.03
N VAL A 341 15.06 18.77 -21.90
CA VAL A 341 13.78 18.16 -21.54
C VAL A 341 13.45 18.35 -20.06
N GLY A 342 14.42 18.18 -19.17
CA GLY A 342 14.23 18.27 -17.72
C GLY A 342 13.51 19.54 -17.24
N PRO A 343 13.95 20.75 -17.62
CA PRO A 343 13.25 21.99 -17.29
C PRO A 343 11.84 22.07 -17.89
N ALA A 344 11.63 21.54 -19.10
CA ALA A 344 10.32 21.54 -19.75
C ALA A 344 9.29 20.65 -19.03
N LEU A 345 9.74 19.57 -18.37
CA LEU A 345 8.86 18.74 -17.53
C LEU A 345 8.30 19.50 -16.32
N ALA A 346 8.96 20.58 -15.87
CA ALA A 346 8.43 21.41 -14.79
C ALA A 346 7.08 22.05 -15.12
N GLU A 347 6.74 22.19 -16.41
CA GLU A 347 5.43 22.68 -16.83
C GLU A 347 4.28 21.77 -16.36
N LEU A 348 4.53 20.46 -16.26
CA LEU A 348 3.57 19.46 -15.76
C LEU A 348 3.27 19.61 -14.26
N LEU A 349 4.07 20.37 -13.51
CA LEU A 349 3.81 20.64 -12.09
C LEU A 349 2.53 21.47 -11.86
N ARG A 350 1.94 22.06 -12.91
CA ARG A 350 0.58 22.63 -12.82
C ARG A 350 -0.47 21.61 -12.38
N ILE A 351 -0.27 20.34 -12.74
CA ILE A 351 -1.09 19.23 -12.27
C ILE A 351 -0.66 18.90 -10.83
N PRO A 352 -1.50 19.06 -9.80
CA PRO A 352 -1.07 19.10 -8.39
C PRO A 352 -0.46 17.79 -7.88
N GLY A 353 -0.95 16.65 -8.38
CA GLY A 353 -0.48 15.30 -8.04
C GLY A 353 0.86 14.93 -8.67
N VAL A 354 1.34 15.68 -9.66
CA VAL A 354 2.58 15.34 -10.38
C VAL A 354 3.80 15.44 -9.47
N ARG A 355 4.64 14.40 -9.52
CA ARG A 355 5.99 14.33 -8.96
C ARG A 355 6.96 13.89 -10.05
N ILE A 356 8.12 14.52 -10.10
CA ILE A 356 9.16 14.25 -11.10
C ILE A 356 10.36 13.64 -10.40
N VAL A 357 10.88 12.54 -10.93
CA VAL A 357 12.09 11.87 -10.47
C VAL A 357 13.07 11.83 -11.63
N HIS A 358 14.25 12.40 -11.46
CA HIS A 358 15.31 12.38 -12.48
C HIS A 358 16.34 11.30 -12.17
N GLY A 359 16.82 10.62 -13.21
CA GLY A 359 17.87 9.62 -13.20
C GLY A 359 17.46 8.36 -12.45
N LEU A 360 16.83 7.40 -13.12
CA LEU A 360 16.42 6.13 -12.52
C LEU A 360 17.19 4.95 -13.12
N ARG A 361 17.61 4.01 -12.28
CA ARG A 361 18.24 2.77 -12.70
C ARG A 361 17.18 1.73 -13.03
N ALA A 362 17.33 1.04 -14.17
CA ALA A 362 16.43 -0.03 -14.53
C ALA A 362 16.37 -1.11 -13.41
N PRO A 363 15.17 -1.61 -13.07
CA PRO A 363 15.01 -2.55 -11.96
C PRO A 363 15.61 -3.93 -12.29
N GLY A 364 16.03 -4.67 -11.26
CA GLY A 364 16.47 -6.06 -11.42
C GLY A 364 17.85 -6.24 -12.08
N GLY A 365 18.68 -5.20 -12.11
CA GLY A 365 20.03 -5.27 -12.70
C GLY A 365 20.02 -5.25 -14.24
N ALA A 366 18.88 -4.93 -14.86
CA ALA A 366 18.83 -4.66 -16.29
C ALA A 366 19.78 -3.49 -16.63
N PRO A 367 20.50 -3.57 -17.77
CA PRO A 367 21.25 -2.44 -18.28
C PRO A 367 20.29 -1.29 -18.64
N GLY A 368 20.76 -0.06 -18.53
CA GLY A 368 19.99 1.13 -18.88
C GLY A 368 19.65 2.04 -17.69
N VAL A 369 19.55 3.32 -18.00
CA VAL A 369 19.09 4.38 -17.10
C VAL A 369 17.92 5.06 -17.78
N VAL A 370 16.84 5.28 -17.05
CA VAL A 370 15.74 6.13 -17.51
C VAL A 370 16.05 7.57 -17.09
N ALA A 371 16.08 8.49 -18.06
CA ALA A 371 16.37 9.89 -17.79
C ALA A 371 15.39 10.47 -16.77
N HIS A 372 14.08 10.33 -17.00
CA HIS A 372 13.06 10.98 -16.19
C HIS A 372 11.85 10.05 -15.95
N ALA A 373 11.26 10.14 -14.76
CA ALA A 373 9.96 9.55 -14.45
C ALA A 373 9.03 10.63 -13.90
N VAL A 374 7.83 10.73 -14.45
CA VAL A 374 6.78 11.64 -13.99
C VAL A 374 5.61 10.81 -13.50
N VAL A 375 5.23 10.98 -12.24
CA VAL A 375 4.17 10.18 -11.59
C VAL A 375 3.04 11.07 -11.09
N ALA A 376 1.80 10.65 -11.33
CA ALA A 376 0.59 11.22 -10.72
C ALA A 376 -0.38 10.08 -10.38
N GLY A 377 -0.84 10.02 -9.14
CA GLY A 377 -1.61 8.89 -8.61
C GLY A 377 -0.93 7.55 -8.92
N ARG A 378 -1.57 6.73 -9.75
CA ARG A 378 -1.08 5.40 -10.16
C ARG A 378 -0.56 5.37 -11.60
N ARG A 379 -0.14 6.50 -12.15
CA ARG A 379 0.36 6.59 -13.53
C ARG A 379 1.80 7.06 -13.52
N ILE A 380 2.67 6.28 -14.14
CA ILE A 380 4.11 6.57 -14.25
C ILE A 380 4.47 6.72 -15.73
N ALA A 381 4.88 7.92 -16.10
CA ALA A 381 5.42 8.23 -17.42
C ALA A 381 6.94 8.22 -17.32
N PHE A 382 7.55 7.23 -17.96
CA PHE A 382 9.00 7.20 -18.15
C PHE A 382 9.35 7.96 -19.42
N ILE A 383 10.40 8.75 -19.36
CA ILE A 383 10.82 9.62 -20.44
C ILE A 383 12.32 9.46 -20.62
N ASP A 384 12.73 9.21 -21.85
CA ASP A 384 14.12 9.26 -22.28
C ASP A 384 14.33 10.37 -23.29
N ASP A 385 15.56 10.86 -23.39
CA ASP A 385 15.86 12.10 -24.12
C ASP A 385 16.99 11.85 -25.13
N GLU A 386 16.64 11.96 -26.41
CA GLU A 386 17.53 11.65 -27.53
C GLU A 386 17.86 12.90 -28.33
N LEU A 387 19.15 13.24 -28.41
CA LEU A 387 19.64 14.36 -29.21
C LEU A 387 19.97 13.85 -30.62
N TRP A 388 19.10 14.10 -31.60
CA TRP A 388 19.29 13.61 -32.99
C TRP A 388 19.14 14.72 -34.04
N LEU A 389 19.57 14.44 -35.27
CA LEU A 389 19.40 15.36 -36.40
C LEU A 389 17.91 15.58 -36.74
N PRO A 390 17.52 16.74 -37.29
CA PRO A 390 16.17 16.93 -37.84
C PRO A 390 15.84 15.89 -38.92
N GLY A 391 14.57 15.52 -39.01
CA GLY A 391 14.04 14.50 -39.93
C GLY A 391 12.67 13.98 -39.48
N THR A 392 12.12 13.05 -40.24
CA THR A 392 10.88 12.33 -39.87
C THR A 392 11.24 10.99 -39.23
N TYR A 393 10.82 10.80 -37.98
CA TYR A 393 11.15 9.60 -37.20
C TYR A 393 9.95 8.67 -37.02
N SER A 394 10.20 7.37 -37.07
CA SER A 394 9.20 6.34 -36.76
C SER A 394 9.83 5.15 -36.03
N ILE A 395 8.99 4.43 -35.28
CA ILE A 395 9.38 3.19 -34.59
C ILE A 395 8.65 2.01 -35.24
N GLY A 396 9.41 1.00 -35.65
CA GLY A 396 8.89 -0.23 -36.22
C GLY A 396 8.29 -1.17 -35.17
N GLN A 397 7.54 -2.18 -35.61
CA GLN A 397 7.01 -3.23 -34.71
C GLN A 397 8.10 -4.12 -34.10
N ASP A 398 9.29 -4.11 -34.71
CA ASP A 398 10.50 -4.77 -34.25
C ASP A 398 11.30 -3.91 -33.25
N GLY A 399 10.82 -2.70 -32.91
CA GLY A 399 11.52 -1.73 -32.07
C GLY A 399 12.60 -0.93 -32.81
N GLY A 400 12.82 -1.21 -34.10
CA GLY A 400 13.80 -0.49 -34.91
C GLY A 400 13.36 0.95 -35.16
N ILE A 401 14.28 1.90 -34.97
CA ILE A 401 14.01 3.32 -35.18
C ILE A 401 14.48 3.70 -36.59
N ARG A 402 13.66 4.47 -37.31
CA ARG A 402 13.97 4.96 -38.66
C ARG A 402 13.95 6.48 -38.70
N ARG A 403 14.84 7.07 -39.49
CA ARG A 403 14.86 8.50 -39.84
C ARG A 403 14.72 8.60 -41.36
N ASP A 404 13.72 9.34 -41.83
CA ASP A 404 13.45 9.54 -43.25
C ASP A 404 13.32 8.21 -44.03
N GLY A 405 12.79 7.19 -43.36
CA GLY A 405 12.62 5.83 -43.90
C GLY A 405 13.83 4.90 -43.75
N GLU A 406 15.01 5.44 -43.43
CA GLU A 406 16.24 4.66 -43.22
C GLU A 406 16.40 4.22 -41.76
N ALA A 407 16.78 2.97 -41.53
CA ALA A 407 16.99 2.46 -40.18
C ALA A 407 18.26 3.08 -39.55
N ILE A 408 18.13 3.60 -38.33
CA ILE A 408 19.25 4.14 -37.55
C ILE A 408 19.61 3.16 -36.43
N ARG A 409 20.91 2.98 -36.18
CA ARG A 409 21.39 2.22 -35.02
C ARG A 409 21.55 3.17 -33.85
N THR A 410 20.81 2.91 -32.77
CA THR A 410 20.81 3.76 -31.57
C THR A 410 20.55 2.91 -30.32
N ALA A 411 21.15 3.33 -29.21
CA ALA A 411 20.92 2.75 -27.90
C ALA A 411 19.53 3.08 -27.33
N ALA A 412 18.80 4.03 -27.92
CA ALA A 412 17.41 4.34 -27.54
C ALA A 412 16.48 3.12 -27.62
N THR A 413 16.86 2.10 -28.39
CA THR A 413 16.16 0.80 -28.45
C THR A 413 16.21 0.01 -27.13
N GLU A 414 17.11 0.36 -26.20
CA GLU A 414 17.18 -0.23 -24.84
C GLU A 414 16.10 0.33 -23.90
N PHE A 415 15.66 1.57 -24.11
CA PHE A 415 14.70 2.24 -23.22
C PHE A 415 13.34 1.53 -23.09
N PRO A 416 12.69 1.07 -24.18
CA PRO A 416 11.43 0.33 -24.08
C PRO A 416 11.54 -0.94 -23.22
N HIS A 417 12.68 -1.63 -23.27
CA HIS A 417 12.95 -2.77 -22.38
C HIS A 417 13.05 -2.35 -20.90
N ALA A 418 13.64 -1.18 -20.60
CA ALA A 418 13.66 -0.64 -19.25
C ALA A 418 12.24 -0.26 -18.77
N VAL A 419 11.40 0.30 -19.65
CA VAL A 419 9.98 0.57 -19.39
C VAL A 419 9.22 -0.72 -19.12
N GLU A 420 9.47 -1.78 -19.88
CA GLU A 420 8.87 -3.09 -19.66
C GLU A 420 9.35 -3.71 -18.32
N ALA A 421 10.61 -3.51 -17.93
CA ALA A 421 11.11 -3.94 -16.63
C ALA A 421 10.39 -3.20 -15.48
N TYR A 422 10.14 -1.90 -15.63
CA TYR A 422 9.30 -1.16 -14.69
C TYR A 422 7.83 -1.57 -14.74
N HIS A 423 7.29 -1.92 -15.90
CA HIS A 423 5.95 -2.48 -16.01
C HIS A 423 5.85 -3.82 -15.30
N ARG A 424 6.86 -4.69 -15.38
CA ARG A 424 6.90 -5.92 -14.58
C ARG A 424 7.00 -5.65 -13.09
N LEU A 425 7.61 -4.54 -12.67
CA LEU A 425 7.73 -4.16 -11.25
C LEU A 425 6.43 -3.54 -10.71
N PHE A 426 5.88 -2.56 -11.42
CA PHE A 426 4.80 -1.70 -10.96
C PHE A 426 3.46 -1.96 -11.66
N GLY A 427 3.41 -2.74 -12.74
CA GLY A 427 2.23 -2.91 -13.61
C GLY A 427 0.97 -3.42 -12.92
N GLU A 428 1.12 -3.97 -11.72
CA GLU A 428 0.01 -4.45 -10.89
C GLU A 428 -0.58 -3.35 -9.98
N VAL A 429 0.22 -2.34 -9.66
CA VAL A 429 -0.15 -1.20 -8.80
C VAL A 429 -0.29 0.12 -9.56
N ALA A 430 0.32 0.24 -10.73
CA ALA A 430 0.37 1.45 -11.54
C ALA A 430 0.37 1.16 -13.04
N LEU A 431 -0.22 2.08 -13.80
CA LEU A 431 -0.11 2.12 -15.25
C LEU A 431 1.23 2.74 -15.63
N VAL A 432 1.93 2.10 -16.56
CA VAL A 432 3.28 2.47 -16.99
C VAL A 432 3.27 2.71 -18.50
N ARG A 433 3.87 3.83 -18.93
CA ARG A 433 4.12 4.16 -20.34
C ARG A 433 5.47 4.86 -20.51
N GLY A 434 6.04 4.72 -21.69
CA GLY A 434 7.34 5.29 -22.06
C GLY A 434 7.24 6.30 -23.21
N TRP A 435 8.10 7.31 -23.17
CA TRP A 435 8.29 8.27 -24.26
C TRP A 435 9.78 8.44 -24.53
N ILE A 436 10.18 8.28 -25.79
CA ILE A 436 11.51 8.67 -26.26
C ILE A 436 11.34 10.04 -26.92
N THR A 437 11.85 11.06 -26.24
CA THR A 437 11.71 12.46 -26.65
C THR A 437 12.87 12.85 -27.54
N ILE A 438 12.58 13.22 -28.78
CA ILE A 438 13.60 13.64 -29.73
C ILE A 438 13.83 15.15 -29.61
N VAL A 439 15.07 15.53 -29.36
CA VAL A 439 15.56 16.91 -29.33
C VAL A 439 16.41 17.13 -30.59
N PRO A 440 16.06 18.11 -31.45
CA PRO A 440 16.81 18.34 -32.68
C PRO A 440 18.15 19.01 -32.38
N GLU A 441 19.24 18.45 -32.92
CA GLU A 441 20.61 18.99 -32.76
C GLU A 441 20.83 20.37 -33.38
N ARG A 442 20.04 20.70 -34.41
CA ARG A 442 20.12 21.94 -35.18
C ARG A 442 18.73 22.31 -35.69
N ASP A 443 18.57 23.54 -36.14
CA ASP A 443 17.29 23.98 -36.73
C ASP A 443 16.97 23.14 -37.98
N GLY A 444 15.70 22.74 -38.10
CA GLY A 444 15.19 21.95 -39.22
C GLY A 444 13.81 21.37 -38.94
N PRO A 445 13.15 20.79 -39.96
CA PRO A 445 11.88 20.09 -39.77
C PRO A 445 12.10 18.83 -38.92
N LEU A 446 11.32 18.69 -37.86
CA LEU A 446 11.27 17.51 -37.02
C LEU A 446 9.83 17.03 -36.96
N ASP A 447 9.61 15.80 -37.43
CA ASP A 447 8.31 15.15 -37.35
C ASP A 447 8.47 13.74 -36.78
N VAL A 448 7.43 13.26 -36.10
CA VAL A 448 7.45 11.97 -35.43
C VAL A 448 6.13 11.25 -35.66
N ASP A 449 6.20 10.07 -36.24
CA ASP A 449 5.08 9.15 -36.31
C ASP A 449 4.82 8.54 -34.92
N GLY A 450 3.85 9.15 -34.22
CA GLY A 450 3.37 8.69 -32.92
C GLY A 450 2.29 7.59 -32.98
N GLY A 451 1.99 7.06 -34.18
CA GLY A 451 0.93 6.07 -34.39
C GLY A 451 1.27 4.67 -33.88
N LEU A 452 2.57 4.34 -33.78
CA LEU A 452 3.06 3.05 -33.30
C LEU A 452 3.66 3.15 -31.90
N THR A 453 3.45 2.09 -31.12
CA THR A 453 4.06 1.91 -29.79
C THR A 453 4.75 0.55 -29.78
N TRP A 454 5.92 0.48 -29.15
CA TRP A 454 6.67 -0.76 -28.96
C TRP A 454 7.05 -0.90 -27.48
N GLU A 455 6.74 -2.05 -26.87
CA GLU A 455 6.92 -2.30 -25.43
C GLU A 455 6.43 -1.15 -24.51
N ARG A 456 5.30 -0.52 -24.88
CA ARG A 456 4.67 0.63 -24.18
C ARG A 456 5.41 1.96 -24.31
N ALA A 457 6.49 2.01 -25.07
CA ALA A 457 7.18 3.22 -25.43
C ALA A 457 6.78 3.69 -26.83
N ARG A 458 6.85 5.01 -27.05
CA ARG A 458 6.74 5.62 -28.38
C ARG A 458 7.68 6.79 -28.53
N LEU A 459 7.89 7.19 -29.78
CA LEU A 459 8.61 8.41 -30.10
C LEU A 459 7.70 9.62 -29.93
N ALA A 460 8.28 10.74 -29.53
CA ALA A 460 7.59 12.01 -29.45
C ALA A 460 8.54 13.19 -29.67
N THR A 461 8.01 14.31 -30.16
CA THR A 461 8.70 15.60 -30.02
C THR A 461 8.51 16.12 -28.59
N LEU A 462 9.28 17.12 -28.15
CA LEU A 462 9.09 17.70 -26.83
C LEU A 462 7.66 18.22 -26.61
N GLU A 463 7.08 18.89 -27.61
CA GLU A 463 5.72 19.43 -27.51
C GLU A 463 4.66 18.31 -27.47
N SER A 464 4.79 17.28 -28.32
CA SER A 464 3.83 16.16 -28.31
C SER A 464 3.96 15.33 -27.04
N MET A 465 5.18 15.11 -26.53
CA MET A 465 5.43 14.43 -25.27
C MET A 465 4.73 15.16 -24.11
N LEU A 466 4.93 16.48 -23.96
CA LEU A 466 4.31 17.25 -22.89
C LEU A 466 2.78 17.21 -22.96
N ARG A 467 2.21 17.32 -24.17
CA ARG A 467 0.77 17.22 -24.39
C ARG A 467 0.24 15.87 -23.92
N GLU A 468 0.81 14.79 -24.45
CA GLU A 468 0.36 13.43 -24.23
C GLU A 468 0.59 12.93 -22.80
N VAL A 469 1.76 13.22 -22.22
CA VAL A 469 2.08 12.87 -20.83
C VAL A 469 1.14 13.63 -19.90
N GLY A 470 0.95 14.93 -20.11
CA GLY A 470 0.05 15.72 -19.28
C GLY A 470 -1.41 15.25 -19.38
N ASP A 471 -1.92 14.98 -20.58
CA ASP A 471 -3.29 14.46 -20.78
C ASP A 471 -3.46 13.06 -20.15
N TRP A 472 -2.42 12.23 -20.21
CA TRP A 472 -2.45 10.90 -19.62
C TRP A 472 -2.40 10.93 -18.08
N LEU A 473 -1.57 11.81 -17.50
CA LEU A 473 -1.44 12.01 -16.06
C LEU A 473 -2.65 12.74 -15.46
N ALA A 474 -3.29 13.62 -16.23
CA ALA A 474 -4.46 14.40 -15.79
C ALA A 474 -5.59 13.53 -15.22
N GLN A 475 -5.75 12.30 -15.70
CA GLN A 475 -6.76 11.35 -15.23
C GLN A 475 -6.61 10.99 -13.73
N ASP A 476 -5.38 11.01 -13.21
CA ASP A 476 -5.07 10.81 -11.79
C ASP A 476 -4.34 12.03 -11.21
N GLY A 477 -4.48 13.18 -11.88
CA GLY A 477 -3.68 14.39 -11.66
C GLY A 477 -3.89 15.06 -10.31
N GLU A 478 -4.96 14.71 -9.59
CA GLU A 478 -5.26 15.24 -8.26
C GLU A 478 -4.87 14.30 -7.13
N ARG A 479 -4.22 13.17 -7.43
CA ARG A 479 -3.85 12.15 -6.44
C ARG A 479 -2.35 12.00 -6.34
N VAL A 480 -1.87 11.75 -5.12
CA VAL A 480 -0.48 11.35 -4.85
C VAL A 480 -0.51 10.03 -4.12
N ASP A 481 0.01 8.99 -4.75
CA ASP A 481 0.35 7.74 -4.07
C ASP A 481 1.75 7.86 -3.46
N ARG A 482 1.80 8.06 -2.14
CA ARG A 482 3.03 8.25 -1.38
C ARG A 482 3.89 6.97 -1.35
N LEU A 483 3.25 5.82 -1.36
CA LEU A 483 3.92 4.53 -1.29
C LEU A 483 4.54 4.15 -2.63
N LEU A 484 3.85 4.44 -3.73
CA LEU A 484 4.40 4.30 -5.09
C LEU A 484 5.57 5.28 -5.30
N LEU A 485 5.41 6.55 -4.90
CA LEU A 485 6.47 7.54 -4.99
C LEU A 485 7.72 7.10 -4.21
N ARG A 486 7.55 6.60 -2.98
CA ARG A 486 8.66 6.05 -2.18
C ARG A 486 9.40 4.94 -2.93
N ASP A 487 8.66 3.99 -3.50
CA ASP A 487 9.27 2.83 -4.15
C ASP A 487 9.98 3.25 -5.45
N LEU A 488 9.41 4.21 -6.19
CA LEU A 488 10.08 4.82 -7.35
C LEU A 488 11.39 5.52 -6.95
N LEU A 489 11.40 6.25 -5.83
CA LEU A 489 12.59 6.94 -5.32
C LEU A 489 13.72 5.97 -4.91
N ARG A 490 13.42 4.71 -4.58
CA ARG A 490 14.45 3.69 -4.31
C ARG A 490 15.27 3.33 -5.56
N HIS A 491 14.75 3.59 -6.76
CA HIS A 491 15.43 3.36 -8.03
C HIS A 491 16.20 4.57 -8.55
N ARG A 492 16.18 5.69 -7.84
CA ARG A 492 16.95 6.86 -8.22
C ARG A 492 18.46 6.56 -8.16
N ALA A 493 19.18 6.97 -9.19
CA ALA A 493 20.59 6.65 -9.40
C ALA A 493 21.56 7.46 -8.54
#